data_AF-X1JTL0-F1
#
_entry.id   AF-X1JTL0-F1
#
_cell.length_a   1.000
_cell.length_b   1.000
_cell.length_c   1.000
_cell.angle_alpha   90.00
_cell.angle_beta   90.00
_cell.angle_gamma   90.00
#
_symmetry.space_group_name_H-M   'P 1'
#
loop_
_entity.id
_entity.type
_entity.pdbx_description
1 polymer ?
#
loop_
_entity_poly.entity_id
_entity_poly.type
_entity_poly.pdbx_seq_one_letter_code
_entity_poly.pdbx_strand_id
1 'polypeptide(L)'
;YEVGGMSAVAGVIPRLIFGDKGIPDPQDIKMALRDENLHYPKTTLICLENTHNRAGGTITPPEVIEEICQLAHQRNVQVHLDGARIFNAAIALNIELALLTKNVDSVMF
;
A
#
# COMPACT_ATOMS: atom_id res chain seq x y z
N TYR A 1 5.12 -13.90 1.47
CA TYR A 1 5.39 -13.32 2.81
C TYR A 1 4.37 -13.91 3.78
N GLU A 2 4.65 -13.98 5.09
CA GLU A 2 3.82 -14.71 6.09
C GLU A 2 3.48 -16.16 5.72
N VAL A 3 4.51 -16.95 5.35
CA VAL A 3 4.37 -18.38 5.00
C VAL A 3 3.37 -18.65 3.86
N GLY A 4 2.99 -17.61 3.10
CA GLY A 4 2.00 -17.74 2.02
C GLY A 4 0.55 -17.76 2.50
N GLY A 5 0.27 -17.35 3.74
CA GLY A 5 -1.07 -17.38 4.33
C GLY A 5 -2.15 -16.71 3.47
N MET A 6 -1.85 -15.55 2.87
CA MET A 6 -2.82 -14.87 1.99
C MET A 6 -3.23 -15.73 0.79
N SER A 7 -2.30 -16.46 0.17
CA SER A 7 -2.59 -17.32 -0.96
C SER A 7 -3.29 -18.61 -0.52
N ALA A 8 -2.87 -19.17 0.61
CA ALA A 8 -3.45 -20.41 1.14
C ALA A 8 -4.88 -20.23 1.66
N VAL A 9 -5.19 -19.09 2.30
CA VAL A 9 -6.49 -18.85 2.95
C VAL A 9 -7.47 -18.13 2.02
N ALA A 10 -7.00 -17.08 1.33
CA ALA A 10 -7.87 -16.21 0.53
C ALA A 10 -7.76 -16.43 -0.98
N GLY A 11 -6.87 -17.32 -1.45
CA GLY A 11 -6.70 -17.59 -2.88
C GLY A 11 -6.13 -16.40 -3.68
N VAL A 12 -5.55 -15.41 -3.00
CA VAL A 12 -4.99 -14.21 -3.65
C VAL A 12 -3.50 -14.40 -3.97
N ILE A 13 -3.05 -13.78 -5.06
CA ILE A 13 -1.65 -13.87 -5.51
C ILE A 13 -0.99 -12.50 -5.30
N PRO A 14 0.02 -12.38 -4.42
CA PRO A 14 0.74 -11.13 -4.25
C PRO A 14 1.62 -10.83 -5.46
N ARG A 15 1.72 -9.54 -5.81
CA ARG A 15 2.74 -9.01 -6.71
C ARG A 15 3.56 -7.99 -5.91
N LEU A 16 4.82 -8.31 -5.64
CA LEU A 16 5.67 -7.49 -4.80
C LEU A 16 6.24 -6.31 -5.59
N ILE A 17 6.32 -5.15 -4.93
CA ILE A 17 6.96 -3.94 -5.42
C ILE A 17 8.05 -3.57 -4.42
N PHE A 18 9.25 -3.33 -4.93
CA PHE A 18 10.38 -2.92 -4.11
C PHE A 18 10.36 -1.40 -4.00
N GLY A 19 10.48 -0.88 -2.78
CA GLY A 19 10.55 0.55 -2.51
C GLY A 19 11.93 0.96 -2.00
N ASP A 20 12.35 2.19 -2.28
CA ASP A 20 13.55 2.77 -1.65
C ASP A 20 13.25 3.00 -0.17
N LYS A 21 14.00 2.31 0.70
CA LYS A 21 13.73 2.29 2.15
C LYS A 21 12.25 2.01 2.48
N GLY A 22 11.62 1.12 1.72
CA GLY A 22 10.22 0.73 1.93
C GLY A 22 9.19 1.71 1.39
N ILE A 23 9.60 2.83 0.77
CA ILE A 23 8.72 3.76 0.07
C ILE A 23 8.58 3.30 -1.39
N PRO A 24 7.40 2.82 -1.81
CA PRO A 24 7.20 2.41 -3.20
C PRO A 24 7.13 3.62 -4.14
N ASP A 25 7.73 3.49 -5.32
CA ASP A 25 7.55 4.45 -6.41
C ASP A 25 6.14 4.26 -7.03
N PRO A 26 5.30 5.31 -7.11
CA PRO A 26 4.01 5.25 -7.80
C PRO A 26 4.10 4.75 -9.25
N GLN A 27 5.20 4.98 -9.96
CA GLN A 27 5.41 4.46 -11.31
C GLN A 27 5.61 2.95 -11.33
N ASP A 28 6.31 2.38 -10.35
CA ASP A 28 6.46 0.93 -10.23
C ASP A 28 5.11 0.26 -9.95
N ILE A 29 4.29 0.90 -9.11
CA ILE A 29 2.91 0.45 -8.87
C ILE A 29 2.10 0.51 -10.17
N LYS A 30 2.17 1.62 -10.92
CA LYS A 30 1.47 1.79 -12.19
C LYS A 30 1.86 0.71 -13.20
N MET A 31 3.14 0.38 -13.33
CA MET A 31 3.63 -0.71 -14.19
C MET A 31 3.20 -2.10 -13.70
N ALA A 32 2.89 -2.22 -12.40
CA ALA A 32 2.46 -3.46 -11.80
C ALA A 32 0.94 -3.70 -11.89
N LEU A 33 0.15 -2.67 -12.14
CA LEU A 33 -1.28 -2.82 -12.44
C LEU A 33 -1.44 -3.56 -13.77
N ARG A 34 -2.24 -4.62 -13.75
CA ARG A 34 -2.49 -5.47 -14.92
C ARG A 34 -3.74 -5.01 -15.64
N ASP A 35 -3.66 -4.97 -16.97
CA ASP A 35 -4.84 -4.88 -17.81
C ASP A 35 -5.59 -6.22 -17.82
N GLU A 36 -6.83 -6.20 -18.31
CA GLU A 36 -7.65 -7.41 -18.41
C GLU A 36 -7.03 -8.40 -19.40
N ASN A 37 -6.68 -9.58 -18.90
CA ASN A 37 -6.08 -10.65 -19.68
C ASN A 37 -6.38 -11.99 -19.00
N LEU A 38 -6.89 -12.97 -19.75
CA LEU A 38 -7.28 -14.27 -19.22
C LEU A 38 -6.13 -15.02 -18.52
N HIS A 39 -4.88 -14.74 -18.88
CA HIS A 39 -3.69 -15.41 -18.33
C HIS A 39 -3.19 -14.80 -17.02
N TYR A 40 -3.68 -13.63 -16.61
CA TYR A 40 -3.20 -12.93 -15.42
C TYR A 40 -4.34 -12.66 -14.44
N PRO A 41 -4.09 -12.76 -13.11
CA PRO A 41 -5.09 -12.37 -12.15
C PRO A 41 -5.25 -10.85 -12.17
N LYS A 42 -6.51 -10.40 -12.12
CA LYS A 42 -6.88 -9.00 -12.01
C LYS A 42 -6.35 -8.40 -10.71
N THR A 43 -5.73 -7.22 -10.77
CA THR A 43 -5.37 -6.48 -9.56
C THR A 43 -6.63 -5.89 -8.93
N THR A 44 -6.86 -6.16 -7.65
CA THR A 44 -8.04 -5.68 -6.92
C THR A 44 -7.69 -4.88 -5.67
N LEU A 45 -6.49 -5.07 -5.12
CA LEU A 45 -6.05 -4.46 -3.88
C LEU A 45 -4.56 -4.08 -3.95
N ILE A 46 -4.23 -2.90 -3.43
CA ILE A 46 -2.87 -2.47 -3.07
C ILE A 46 -2.79 -2.45 -1.55
N CYS A 47 -1.76 -3.07 -0.98
CA CYS A 47 -1.47 -3.00 0.45
C CYS A 47 -0.21 -2.15 0.67
N LEU A 48 -0.33 -1.14 1.53
CA LEU A 48 0.78 -0.29 1.99
C LEU A 48 1.04 -0.56 3.47
N GLU A 49 2.26 -0.29 3.94
CA GLU A 49 2.63 -0.33 5.37
C GLU A 49 3.20 1.03 5.77
N ASN A 50 2.61 1.70 6.78
CA ASN A 50 3.12 2.97 7.28
C ASN A 50 3.02 3.07 8.81
N THR A 51 4.12 3.11 9.55
CA THR A 51 5.54 3.06 9.12
C THR A 51 6.00 1.69 8.64
N HIS A 52 6.96 1.61 7.72
CA HIS A 52 7.48 0.34 7.20
C HIS A 52 8.56 -0.28 8.11
N ASN A 53 8.23 -1.38 8.80
CA ASN A 53 9.04 -1.99 9.86
C ASN A 53 10.40 -2.51 9.34
N ARG A 54 10.40 -3.25 8.21
CA ARG A 54 11.66 -3.81 7.63
C ARG A 54 12.56 -2.75 7.00
N ALA A 55 12.12 -1.50 6.94
CA ALA A 55 12.93 -0.38 6.48
C ALA A 55 13.36 0.54 7.63
N GLY A 56 13.23 0.09 8.88
CA GLY A 56 13.65 0.87 10.04
C GLY A 56 12.61 1.90 10.51
N GLY A 57 11.33 1.68 10.19
CA GLY A 57 10.26 2.60 10.57
C GLY A 57 10.13 3.80 9.64
N THR A 58 10.57 3.68 8.38
CA THR A 58 10.41 4.72 7.36
C THR A 58 8.95 5.14 7.26
N ILE A 59 8.73 6.45 7.20
CA ILE A 59 7.42 7.06 6.99
C ILE A 59 7.28 7.31 5.48
N THR A 60 6.21 6.78 4.89
CA THR A 60 5.84 7.14 3.51
C THR A 60 5.27 8.56 3.51
N PRO A 61 5.78 9.49 2.68
CA PRO A 61 5.24 10.84 2.59
C PRO A 61 3.74 10.84 2.23
N PRO A 62 2.92 11.72 2.84
CA PRO A 62 1.49 11.79 2.55
C PRO A 62 1.17 11.94 1.06
N GLU A 63 1.99 12.68 0.32
CA GLU A 63 1.83 12.96 -1.10
C GLU A 63 2.01 11.68 -1.94
N VAL A 64 2.93 10.80 -1.53
CA VAL A 64 3.16 9.50 -2.20
C VAL A 64 1.97 8.57 -1.97
N ILE A 65 1.42 8.53 -0.74
CA ILE A 65 0.20 7.77 -0.45
C ILE A 65 -0.96 8.29 -1.31
N GLU A 66 -1.10 9.61 -1.41
CA GLU A 66 -2.14 10.24 -2.22
C GLU A 66 -2.01 9.89 -3.71
N GLU A 67 -0.81 9.96 -4.29
CA GLU A 67 -0.57 9.58 -5.69
C GLU A 67 -0.92 8.10 -5.95
N ILE A 68 -0.53 7.21 -5.03
CA ILE A 68 -0.85 5.78 -5.12
C ILE A 68 -2.35 5.54 -5.06
N CYS A 69 -3.07 6.21 -4.15
CA CYS A 69 -4.52 6.10 -4.05
C CYS A 69 -5.22 6.60 -5.32
N GLN A 70 -4.77 7.72 -5.88
CA GLN A 70 -5.30 8.24 -7.14
C GLN A 70 -5.11 7.24 -8.30
N LEU A 71 -3.91 6.67 -8.43
CA LEU A 71 -3.63 5.63 -9.44
C LEU A 71 -4.52 4.39 -9.25
N ALA A 72 -4.71 3.95 -8.01
CA ALA A 72 -5.53 2.80 -7.68
C ALA A 72 -7.00 3.05 -8.05
N HIS A 73 -7.56 4.18 -7.60
CA HIS A 73 -8.96 4.53 -7.81
C HIS A 73 -9.31 4.77 -9.28
N GLN A 74 -8.38 5.34 -10.07
CA GLN A 74 -8.54 5.44 -11.54
C GLN A 74 -8.70 4.07 -12.22
N ARG A 75 -8.21 3.00 -11.59
CA ARG A 75 -8.29 1.62 -12.09
C ARG A 75 -9.30 0.77 -11.33
N ASN A 76 -10.13 1.37 -10.47
CA ASN A 76 -11.06 0.67 -9.56
C ASN A 76 -10.38 -0.37 -8.66
N VAL A 77 -9.16 -0.08 -8.22
CA VAL A 77 -8.38 -0.89 -7.27
C VAL A 77 -8.49 -0.25 -5.89
N GLN A 78 -8.70 -1.06 -4.87
CA GLN A 78 -8.78 -0.60 -3.48
C GLN A 78 -7.39 -0.46 -2.86
N VAL A 79 -7.26 0.36 -1.83
CA VAL A 79 -6.03 0.55 -1.05
C VAL A 79 -6.29 0.23 0.42
N HIS A 80 -5.52 -0.73 0.95
CA HIS A 80 -5.46 -1.02 2.37
C HIS A 80 -4.15 -0.51 2.96
N LEU A 81 -4.23 0.15 4.11
CA LEU A 81 -3.08 0.59 4.89
C LEU A 81 -2.91 -0.27 6.14
N ASP A 82 -1.82 -1.04 6.19
CA ASP A 82 -1.27 -1.55 7.44
C ASP A 82 -0.67 -0.36 8.20
N GLY A 83 -1.45 0.16 9.13
CA GLY A 83 -1.14 1.28 9.98
C GLY A 83 -0.79 0.85 11.40
N ALA A 84 -0.22 -0.35 11.62
CA ALA A 84 0.15 -0.84 12.95
C ALA A 84 0.97 0.16 13.79
N ARG A 85 1.61 1.15 13.14
CA ARG A 85 2.38 2.24 13.76
C ARG A 85 2.03 3.61 13.17
N ILE A 86 0.81 3.81 12.67
CA ILE A 86 0.42 5.03 11.97
C ILE A 86 0.49 6.27 12.88
N PHE A 87 0.20 6.10 14.18
CA PHE A 87 0.30 7.18 15.17
C PHE A 87 1.75 7.63 15.39
N ASN A 88 2.73 6.73 15.28
CA ASN A 88 4.15 7.10 15.33
C ASN A 88 4.53 7.98 14.13
N ALA A 89 4.03 7.65 12.93
CA ALA A 89 4.22 8.46 11.74
C ALA A 89 3.61 9.86 11.91
N ALA A 90 2.37 9.94 12.41
CA ALA A 90 1.67 11.20 12.65
C ALA A 90 2.42 12.12 13.64
N ILE A 91 2.88 11.55 14.77
CA ILE A 91 3.67 12.29 15.77
C ILE A 91 5.01 12.76 15.18
N ALA A 92 5.72 11.89 14.46
CA ALA A 92 7.02 12.23 13.87
C ALA A 92 6.93 13.32 12.80
N LEU A 93 5.84 13.35 12.02
CA LEU A 93 5.57 14.39 11.04
C LEU A 93 4.90 15.64 11.63
N ASN A 94 4.44 15.58 12.89
CA ASN A 94 3.65 16.62 13.55
C ASN A 94 2.40 17.01 12.74
N ILE A 95 1.63 16.00 12.31
CA ILE A 95 0.39 16.17 11.54
C ILE A 95 -0.75 15.33 12.11
N GLU A 96 -1.97 15.68 11.73
CA GLU A 96 -3.15 14.86 12.00
C GLU A 96 -3.08 13.52 11.27
N LEU A 97 -3.44 12.46 11.98
CA LEU A 97 -3.43 11.06 11.54
C LEU A 97 -4.28 10.90 10.28
N ALA A 98 -5.39 11.63 10.22
CA ALA A 98 -6.33 11.64 9.10
C ALA A 98 -5.66 12.05 7.78
N LEU A 99 -4.59 12.85 7.81
CA LEU A 99 -3.85 13.22 6.59
C LEU A 99 -3.08 12.04 5.99
N LEU A 100 -2.71 11.05 6.80
CA LEU A 100 -2.03 9.83 6.35
C LEU A 100 -3.02 8.76 5.87
N THR A 101 -4.30 8.87 6.21
CA THR A 101 -5.31 7.83 5.94
C THR A 101 -6.49 8.32 5.09
N LYS A 102 -6.59 9.63 4.77
CA LYS A 102 -7.75 10.24 4.11
C LYS A 102 -8.24 9.53 2.84
N ASN A 103 -7.29 9.01 2.04
CA ASN A 103 -7.56 8.49 0.70
C ASN A 103 -7.48 6.96 0.62
N VAL A 104 -7.17 6.26 1.73
CA VAL A 104 -7.16 4.79 1.73
C VAL A 104 -8.56 4.26 2.01
N ASP A 105 -8.91 3.11 1.44
CA ASP A 105 -10.25 2.53 1.56
C ASP A 105 -10.44 1.77 2.88
N SER A 106 -9.34 1.29 3.47
CA SER A 106 -9.33 0.67 4.80
C SER A 106 -7.99 0.84 5.49
N VAL A 107 -8.01 0.84 6.82
CA VAL A 107 -6.82 0.93 7.67
C VAL A 107 -6.94 -0.02 8.85
N MET A 108 -5.84 -0.68 9.20
CA MET A 108 -5.65 -1.37 10.47
C MET A 108 -4.72 -0.55 11.35
N PHE A 109 -5.02 -0.37 12.64
CA PHE A 109 -4.17 0.37 13.60
C PHE A 109 -4.32 -0.17 15.02
#